data_AF-A0A352NG95-F1
#
_entry.id   AF-A0A352NG95-F1
#
_cell.length_a   1.000
_cell.length_b   1.000
_cell.length_c   1.000
_cell.angle_alpha   90.00
_cell.angle_beta   90.00
_cell.angle_gamma   90.00
#
_symmetry.space_group_name_H-M   'P 1'
#
loop_
_entity.id
_entity.type
_entity.pdbx_description
1 polymer ?
#
loop_
_entity_poly.entity_id
_entity_poly.type
_entity_poly.pdbx_seq_one_letter_code
_entity_poly.pdbx_strand_id
1 'polypeptide(L)' 'QRENDILPVEVKSESNVESRSLKKYKEKYDDQVKLRVRFSLNNLRLDDDLLNIPLFMTDYADKLIGMALKQLEIEI' A
#
# COMPACT_ATOMS: atom_id res chain seq x y z
N GLN A 1 -8.28 0.08 8.97
CA GLN A 1 -9.43 -0.61 8.35
C GLN A 1 -10.24 0.46 7.65
N ARG A 2 -10.67 0.20 6.41
CA ARG A 2 -11.51 1.12 5.63
C ARG A 2 -12.62 0.29 5.01
N GLU A 3 -13.89 0.67 5.27
CA GLU A 3 -15.06 0.03 4.63
C GLU A 3 -15.06 -1.51 4.69
N ASN A 4 -14.62 -2.06 5.83
CA ASN A 4 -14.42 -3.49 6.11
C ASN A 4 -13.20 -4.17 5.47
N ASP A 5 -12.45 -3.47 4.62
CA ASP A 5 -11.21 -3.97 4.06
C ASP A 5 -10.04 -3.83 5.03
N ILE A 6 -9.24 -4.91 5.11
CA ILE A 6 -7.98 -4.95 5.84
C ILE A 6 -6.86 -4.64 4.87
N LEU A 7 -6.28 -3.45 5.02
CA LEU A 7 -5.12 -3.00 4.25
C LEU A 7 -3.85 -3.26 5.07
N PRO A 8 -2.98 -4.20 4.67
CA PRO A 8 -1.70 -4.39 5.35
C PRO A 8 -0.81 -3.17 5.13
N VAL A 9 -0.21 -2.70 6.21
CA VAL A 9 0.68 -1.54 6.23
C VAL A 9 2.07 -1.95 6.70
N GLU A 10 3.10 -1.49 6.00
CA GLU A 10 4.50 -1.58 6.43
C GLU A 10 5.13 -0.19 6.45
N VAL A 11 5.99 0.08 7.44
CA VAL A 11 6.75 1.33 7.56
C VAL A 11 8.24 1.01 7.48
N LYS A 12 8.98 1.74 6.64
CA LYS A 12 10.44 1.63 6.47
C LYS A 12 11.08 3.00 6.55
N SER A 13 12.05 3.16 7.45
CA SER A 13 12.83 4.40 7.57
C SER A 13 14.09 4.41 6.70
N GLU A 14 14.48 3.24 6.19
CA GLU A 14 15.66 3.06 5.34
C GLU A 14 15.31 3.14 3.85
N SER A 15 16.31 3.43 3.02
CA SER A 15 16.16 3.47 1.55
C SER A 15 16.02 2.09 0.93
N ASN A 16 16.49 1.03 1.60
CA ASN A 16 16.27 -0.35 1.18
C ASN A 16 14.88 -0.84 1.63
N VAL A 17 13.95 -0.97 0.67
CA VAL A 17 12.54 -1.26 0.94
C VAL A 17 12.09 -2.66 0.48
N GLU A 18 13.02 -3.60 0.31
CA GLU A 18 12.71 -4.99 -0.05
C GLU A 18 11.57 -5.55 0.81
N SER A 19 10.40 -5.73 0.18
CA SER A 19 9.10 -5.84 0.86
C SER A 19 8.76 -7.28 1.25
N ARG A 20 9.52 -7.83 2.21
CA ARG A 20 9.34 -9.24 2.64
C ARG A 20 8.07 -9.49 3.44
N SER A 21 7.56 -8.53 4.22
CA SER A 21 6.39 -8.75 5.09
C SER A 21 5.07 -8.62 4.35
N LEU A 22 4.90 -7.55 3.56
CA LEU A 22 3.70 -7.32 2.75
C LEU A 22 3.50 -8.41 1.70
N LYS A 23 4.58 -8.92 1.12
CA LYS A 23 4.52 -10.07 0.19
C LYS A 23 4.02 -11.34 0.90
N LYS A 24 4.60 -11.68 2.06
CA LYS A 24 4.14 -12.83 2.87
C LYS A 24 2.70 -12.69 3.34
N TYR A 25 2.25 -11.47 3.66
CA TYR A 25 0.86 -11.22 4.03
C TYR A 25 -0.06 -11.50 2.84
N LYS A 26 0.27 -11.00 1.65
CA LYS A 26 -0.47 -11.31 0.42
C LYS A 26 -0.49 -12.80 0.12
N GLU A 27 0.62 -13.50 0.21
CA GLU A 27 0.66 -14.96 -0.01
C GLU A 27 -0.26 -15.74 0.97
N LYS A 28 -0.49 -15.20 2.18
CA LYS A 28 -1.32 -15.85 3.19
C LYS A 28 -2.82 -15.54 3.05
N TYR A 29 -3.16 -14.36 2.57
CA TYR A 29 -4.55 -13.85 2.52
C TYR A 29 -5.07 -13.59 1.11
N ASP A 30 -4.21 -13.76 0.11
CA ASP A 30 -4.40 -13.74 -1.33
C ASP A 30 -5.43 -12.71 -1.81
N ASP A 31 -6.51 -13.17 -2.44
CA ASP A 31 -7.59 -12.36 -3.04
C ASP A 31 -8.29 -11.39 -2.08
N GLN A 32 -8.11 -11.53 -0.76
CA GLN A 32 -8.70 -10.62 0.23
C GLN A 32 -7.91 -9.31 0.35
N VAL A 33 -6.68 -9.26 -0.15
CA VAL A 33 -5.81 -8.10 -0.05
C VAL A 33 -5.97 -7.21 -1.29
N LYS A 34 -6.90 -6.26 -1.21
CA LYS A 34 -7.17 -5.32 -2.31
C LYS A 34 -6.04 -4.31 -2.55
N LEU A 35 -5.35 -3.88 -1.49
CA LEU A 35 -4.26 -2.93 -1.58
C LEU A 35 -3.28 -3.13 -0.42
N ARG A 36 -1.99 -3.09 -0.73
CA ARG A 36 -0.88 -3.08 0.22
C ARG A 36 -0.30 -1.68 0.30
N VAL A 37 -0.03 -1.20 1.50
CA VAL A 37 0.48 0.16 1.71
C VAL A 37 1.86 0.10 2.37
N ARG A 38 2.82 0.82 1.80
CA ARG A 38 4.14 1.01 2.38
C ARG A 38 4.41 2.49 2.60
N PHE A 39 4.83 2.84 3.80
CA PHE A 39 5.40 4.15 4.09
C PHE A 39 6.92 4.06 4.03
N SER A 40 7.57 4.90 3.21
CA SER A 40 9.03 4.94 3.12
C SER A 40 9.57 6.30 2.70
N LEU A 41 10.89 6.44 2.57
CA LEU A 41 11.51 7.64 1.98
C LEU A 41 11.48 7.64 0.44
N ASN A 42 10.99 6.58 -0.20
CA ASN A 42 10.86 6.53 -1.66
C ASN A 42 9.68 7.37 -2.16
N ASN A 43 9.70 7.70 -3.44
CA ASN A 43 8.66 8.49 -4.11
C ASN A 43 7.27 7.84 -4.05
N LEU A 44 6.24 8.68 -4.17
CA LEU A 44 4.86 8.22 -4.35
C LEU A 44 4.80 7.33 -5.61
N ARG A 45 4.36 6.08 -5.44
CA ARG A 45 4.32 5.10 -6.51
C ARG A 45 3.26 4.03 -6.22
N LEU A 46 2.50 3.65 -7.24
CA LEU A 46 1.62 2.48 -7.21
C LEU A 46 2.23 1.43 -8.16
N ASP A 47 2.61 0.28 -7.61
CA ASP A 47 3.15 -0.86 -8.36
C ASP A 47 2.22 -2.06 -8.15
N ASP A 48 1.45 -2.42 -9.18
CA ASP A 48 0.32 -3.33 -9.06
C ASP A 48 -0.58 -2.89 -7.87
N ASP A 49 -0.73 -3.75 -6.87
CA ASP A 49 -1.49 -3.50 -5.64
C ASP A 49 -0.65 -2.90 -4.50
N LEU A 50 0.55 -2.40 -4.76
CA LEU A 50 1.46 -1.86 -3.74
C LEU A 50 1.63 -0.35 -3.86
N LEU A 51 0.97 0.39 -2.97
CA LEU A 51 1.10 1.83 -2.86
C LEU A 51 2.23 2.21 -1.90
N ASN A 52 3.28 2.84 -2.44
CA ASN A 52 4.28 3.53 -1.64
C ASN A 52 3.87 4.99 -1.38
N ILE A 53 3.74 5.37 -0.12
CA ILE A 53 3.50 6.76 0.31
C ILE A 53 4.78 7.28 0.98
N PRO A 54 5.34 8.42 0.54
CA PRO A 54 6.47 9.02 1.22
C PRO A 54 6.13 9.37 2.67
N LEU A 55 7.05 9.16 3.62
CA LEU A 55 6.81 9.42 5.05
C LEU A 55 6.36 10.87 5.32
N PHE A 56 6.89 11.83 4.57
CA PHE A 56 6.53 13.24 4.64
C PHE A 56 5.17 13.57 3.98
N MET A 57 4.49 12.59 3.40
CA MET A 57 3.14 12.71 2.81
C MET A 57 2.09 11.91 3.57
N THR A 58 2.42 11.43 4.78
CA THR A 58 1.51 10.62 5.62
C THR A 58 0.18 11.30 5.91
N ASP A 59 0.15 12.62 6.02
CA ASP A 59 -1.09 13.40 6.19
C ASP A 59 -2.09 13.23 5.03
N TYR A 60 -1.61 12.86 3.84
CA TYR A 60 -2.44 12.62 2.66
C TYR A 60 -2.84 11.14 2.50
N ALA A 61 -2.50 10.27 3.45
CA ALA A 61 -2.63 8.82 3.30
C ALA A 61 -4.05 8.39 2.93
N ASP A 62 -5.08 8.88 3.62
CA ASP A 62 -6.46 8.49 3.35
C ASP A 62 -6.91 8.83 1.91
N LYS A 63 -6.54 10.02 1.45
CA LYS A 63 -6.81 10.49 0.08
C LYS A 63 -6.05 9.64 -0.95
N LEU A 64 -4.76 9.41 -0.73
CA LEU A 64 -3.91 8.63 -1.65
C LEU A 64 -4.36 7.17 -1.74
N ILE A 65 -4.73 6.56 -0.61
CA ILE A 65 -5.30 5.21 -0.56
C ILE A 65 -6.62 5.16 -1.34
N GLY A 66 -7.51 6.14 -1.15
CA GLY A 66 -8.76 6.20 -1.89
C GLY A 66 -8.57 6.33 -3.40
N MET A 67 -7.58 7.13 -3.83
CA MET A 67 -7.23 7.25 -5.25
C MET A 67 -6.65 5.95 -5.81
N ALA A 68 -5.78 5.26 -5.06
CA ALA A 68 -5.19 3.99 -5.48
C ALA A 68 -6.23 2.87 -5.61
N LEU A 69 -7.15 2.76 -4.65
CA LEU A 69 -8.26 1.79 -4.72
C LEU A 69 -9.12 2.02 -5.96
N LYS A 70 -9.49 3.28 -6.22
CA LYS A 70 -10.27 3.64 -7.41
C LYS A 70 -9.52 3.33 -8.72
N GLN A 71 -8.21 3.52 -8.76
CA GLN A 71 -7.39 3.18 -9.93
C GLN A 71 -7.42 1.67 -10.20
N LEU A 72 -7.26 0.84 -9.16
CA LEU A 72 -7.28 -0.62 -9.28
C LEU A 72 -8.65 -1.15 -9.72
N GLU A 73 -9.74 -0.52 -9.32
CA GLU A 73 -11.10 -0.89 -9.77
C GLU A 73 -11.34 -0.61 -11.27
N ILE A 74 -10.61 0.33 -11.88
CA ILE A 74 -10.76 0.69 -13.30
C ILE A 74 -9.97 -0.26 -14.21
N GLU A 75 -8.94 -0.91 -13.68
CA GLU A 75 -8.06 -1.82 -14.42
C GLU A 75 -8.58 -3.27 -14.52
N ILE A 76 -9.69 -3.59 -13.82
CA ILE A 76 -10.39 -4.89 -13.81
C ILE A 76 -11.58 -4.86 -14.77
#